data_AF-A0AAU2UV58-F1
#
_entry.id   AF-A0AAU2UV58-F1
#
_cell.length_a   1.000
_cell.length_b   1.000
_cell.length_c   1.000
_cell.angle_alpha   90.00
_cell.angle_beta   90.00
_cell.angle_gamma   90.00
#
_symmetry.space_group_name_H-M   'P 1'
#
loop_
_entity.id
_entity.type
_entity.pdbx_description
1 polymer ?
#
loop_
_entity_poly.entity_id
_entity_poly.type
_entity_poly.pdbx_seq_one_letter_code
_entity_poly.pdbx_strand_id
1 'polypeptide(L)' 'MRRCRYRGQEKAHIQHVLTAIAVNIERLSGLPPDEETPAPRRPTAFQDYLDQREIPRLKSWQTLGS' A
#
# COMPACT_ATOMS: atom_id res chain seq x y z
N MET A 1 40.28 -6.18 -18.12
CA MET A 1 39.00 -5.50 -18.44
C MET A 1 37.94 -5.82 -17.38
N ARG A 2 37.76 -4.97 -16.35
CA ARG A 2 36.68 -5.10 -15.37
C ARG A 2 35.47 -4.29 -15.86
N ARG A 3 34.53 -4.94 -16.57
CA ARG A 3 33.20 -4.36 -16.79
C ARG A 3 32.43 -4.43 -15.48
N CYS A 4 32.40 -3.31 -14.76
CA CYS A 4 31.52 -3.07 -13.63
C CYS A 4 30.05 -3.28 -14.05
N ARG A 5 29.52 -4.49 -13.85
CA ARG A 5 28.10 -4.83 -14.07
C ARG A 5 27.18 -4.32 -12.95
N TYR A 6 27.71 -3.53 -12.01
CA TYR A 6 26.96 -3.02 -10.86
C TYR A 6 25.82 -2.05 -11.25
N ARG A 7 26.00 -1.27 -12.33
CA ARG A 7 24.97 -0.31 -12.81
C ARG A 7 23.74 -0.94 -13.47
N GLY A 8 23.78 -2.23 -13.80
CA GLY A 8 22.64 -2.95 -14.40
C GLY A 8 21.77 -3.68 -13.37
N GLN A 9 22.33 -4.05 -12.23
CA GLN A 9 21.63 -4.78 -11.16
C GLN A 9 20.56 -3.91 -10.48
N GLU A 10 20.89 -2.66 -10.17
CA GLU A 10 19.93 -1.72 -9.58
C GLU A 10 18.74 -1.45 -10.52
N LYS A 11 19.02 -1.27 -11.81
CA LYS A 11 17.98 -1.08 -12.84
C LYS A 11 17.12 -2.33 -13.02
N ALA A 12 17.74 -3.52 -12.98
CA ALA A 12 17.02 -4.78 -13.04
C ALA A 12 16.13 -4.99 -11.81
N HIS A 13 16.62 -4.63 -10.62
CA HIS A 13 15.86 -4.71 -9.37
C HIS A 13 14.62 -3.79 -9.41
N ILE A 14 14.79 -2.53 -9.81
CA ILE A 14 13.67 -1.60 -9.98
C ILE A 14 12.68 -2.12 -11.01
N GLN A 15 13.14 -2.63 -12.16
CA GLN A 15 12.27 -3.22 -13.17
C GLN A 15 11.49 -4.40 -12.61
N HIS A 16 12.13 -5.30 -11.85
CA HIS A 16 11.46 -6.46 -11.26
C HIS A 16 10.40 -6.04 -10.24
N VAL A 17 10.71 -5.05 -9.40
CA VAL A 17 9.76 -4.49 -8.43
C VAL A 17 8.57 -3.87 -9.15
N LEU A 18 8.79 -3.03 -10.17
CA LEU A 18 7.71 -2.38 -10.92
C LEU A 18 6.88 -3.40 -11.71
N THR A 19 7.52 -4.41 -12.32
CA THR A 19 6.82 -5.49 -12.99
C THR A 19 5.98 -6.30 -12.00
N ALA A 20 6.50 -6.64 -10.81
CA ALA A 20 5.74 -7.35 -9.79
C ALA A 20 4.54 -6.53 -9.29
N ILE A 21 4.70 -5.21 -9.12
CA ILE A 21 3.60 -4.30 -8.77
C ILE A 21 2.53 -4.31 -9.87
N ALA A 22 2.92 -4.14 -11.14
CA ALA A 22 1.98 -4.13 -12.26
C ALA A 22 1.19 -5.45 -12.36
N VAL A 23 1.88 -6.58 -12.26
CA VAL A 23 1.26 -7.92 -12.27
C VAL A 23 0.31 -8.09 -11.08
N ASN A 24 0.68 -7.60 -9.89
CA ASN A 24 -0.18 -7.66 -8.71
C ASN A 24 -1.44 -6.82 -8.90
N ILE A 25 -1.33 -5.61 -9.45
CA ILE A 25 -2.49 -4.76 -9.72
C ILE A 25 -3.40 -5.40 -10.77
N GLU A 26 -2.84 -5.95 -11.85
CA GLU A 26 -3.63 -6.62 -12.90
C GLU A 26 -4.40 -7.83 -12.34
N ARG A 27 -3.74 -8.65 -11.50
CA ARG A 27 -4.39 -9.77 -10.80
C ARG A 27 -5.49 -9.29 -9.87
N LEU A 28 -5.25 -8.26 -9.06
CA LEU A 28 -6.26 -7.67 -8.18
C LEU A 28 -7.43 -7.08 -8.96
N SER A 29 -7.18 -6.47 -10.12
CA SER A 29 -8.22 -5.84 -10.94
C SER A 29 -9.11 -6.87 -11.65
N GLY A 30 -8.61 -8.09 -11.88
CA GLY A 30 -9.37 -9.19 -12.45
C GLY A 30 -10.18 -9.99 -11.43
N LEU A 31 -9.99 -9.77 -10.13
CA LEU A 31 -10.87 -10.33 -9.11
C LEU A 31 -12.24 -9.63 -9.19
N PRO A 32 -13.35 -10.37 -8.99
CA PRO A 32 -14.65 -9.72 -8.85
C PRO A 32 -14.56 -8.70 -7.71
N PRO A 33 -15.20 -7.52 -7.85
CA PRO A 33 -15.30 -6.61 -6.73
C PRO A 33 -15.92 -7.40 -5.59
N ASP A 34 -15.22 -7.43 -4.45
CA ASP A 34 -15.78 -7.96 -3.22
C ASP A 34 -17.03 -7.12 -2.95
N GLU A 35 -18.23 -7.69 -3.16
CA GLU A 35 -19.49 -6.97 -2.96
C GLU A 35 -19.69 -6.63 -1.47
N GLU A 36 -18.88 -7.23 -0.60
CA GLU A 36 -18.78 -6.85 0.80
C GLU A 36 -18.01 -5.52 0.91
N THR A 37 -18.73 -4.48 1.34
CA THR A 37 -18.08 -3.26 1.82
C THR A 37 -17.06 -3.69 2.87
N PRO A 38 -15.75 -3.39 2.69
CA PRO A 38 -14.74 -3.84 3.64
C PRO A 38 -15.16 -3.42 5.04
N ALA A 39 -15.32 -4.39 5.94
CA ALA A 39 -15.71 -4.11 7.30
C ALA A 39 -14.79 -3.02 7.87
N PRO A 40 -15.33 -2.01 8.59
CA PRO A 40 -14.51 -0.96 9.16
C PRO A 40 -13.34 -1.58 9.92
N ARG A 41 -12.12 -1.21 9.53
CA ARG A 41 -10.93 -1.74 10.20
C ARG A 41 -11.00 -1.32 11.65
N ARG A 42 -10.72 -2.26 12.56
CA ARG A 42 -10.58 -1.92 13.99
C ARG A 42 -9.53 -0.82 14.15
N PRO A 43 -9.78 0.19 14.99
CA PRO A 43 -8.79 1.22 15.26
C PRO A 43 -7.47 0.60 15.73
N THR A 44 -6.36 1.21 15.30
CA THR A 44 -5.05 0.82 15.83
C THR A 44 -4.84 1.48 17.20
N ALA A 45 -4.00 0.91 18.05
CA ALA A 45 -3.68 1.49 19.36
C ALA A 45 -3.16 2.94 19.25
N PHE A 46 -2.49 3.29 18.15
CA PHE A 46 -2.08 4.66 17.87
C PHE A 46 -3.27 5.58 17.57
N GLN A 47 -4.27 5.10 16.83
CA GLN A 47 -5.51 5.84 16.59
C GLN A 47 -6.29 6.05 17.89
N ASP A 48 -6.40 5.03 18.74
CA ASP A 48 -7.05 5.16 20.06
C ASP A 48 -6.34 6.19 20.95
N TYR A 49 -5.00 6.21 20.92
CA TYR A 49 -4.20 7.20 21.63
C TYR A 49 -4.43 8.63 21.13
N LEU A 50 -4.60 8.83 19.82
CA LEU A 50 -4.90 10.15 19.25
C LEU A 50 -6.30 10.61 19.64
N ASP A 51 -7.29 9.71 19.59
CA ASP A 51 -8.68 10.01 19.97
C ASP A 51 -8.78 10.40 21.44
N GLN A 52 -8.10 9.68 22.33
CA GLN A 52 -8.02 9.99 23.77
C GLN A 52 -7.45 11.38 24.06
N ARG A 53 -6.65 11.92 23.14
CA ARG A 53 -6.02 13.24 23.25
C ARG A 53 -6.70 14.30 22.41
N GLU A 54 -7.84 13.97 21.81
CA GLU A 54 -8.61 14.86 20.93
C GLU A 54 -7.77 15.44 19.78
N ILE A 55 -6.75 14.68 19.34
CA ILE A 55 -5.87 15.09 18.24
C ILE A 55 -6.59 14.77 16.92
N PRO A 56 -6.83 15.77 16.04
CA PRO A 56 -7.54 15.55 14.79
C PRO A 56 -6.83 14.51 13.92
N ARG A 57 -7.56 13.46 13.50
CA ARG A 57 -7.04 12.48 12.55
C ARG A 57 -6.79 13.14 11.19
N LEU A 58 -5.68 12.79 10.55
CA LEU A 58 -5.35 13.26 9.21
C LEU A 58 -6.46 12.86 8.22
N LYS A 59 -6.81 13.74 7.28
CA LYS A 59 -7.92 13.51 6.34
C LYS A 59 -7.78 12.21 5.53
N SER A 60 -6.56 11.81 5.20
CA SER A 60 -6.26 10.54 4.50
C SER A 60 -6.46 9.28 5.37
N TRP A 61 -6.68 9.45 6.67
CA TRP A 61 -6.89 8.37 7.65
C TRP A 61 -8.34 8.32 8.15
N GLN A 62 -9.17 9.27 7.74
CA GLN A 62 -10.61 9.18 7.94
C GLN A 62 -11.11 8.09 7.00
N THR A 63 -11.44 6.92 7.55
CA THR A 63 -12.23 5.93 6.83
C THR A 63 -13.52 6.63 6.43
N LEU A 64 -13.73 6.80 5.12
CA LEU A 64 -14.96 7.34 4.56
C LEU A 64 -16.08 6.35 4.86
N GLY A 65 -16.63 6.46 6.07
CA GLY A 65 -17.70 5.65 6.60
C GLY A 65 -18.67 6.60 7.28
N SER A 66 -19.52 7.22 6.46
CA SER A 66 -20.80 7.77 6.88
C SER A 66 -21.88 7.19 5.99
#